data_AF-A0AAN5I5D5-F1
#
_entry.id   AF-A0AAN5I5D5-F1
#
_cell.length_a   1.000
_cell.length_b   1.000
_cell.length_c   1.000
_cell.angle_alpha   90.00
_cell.angle_beta   90.00
_cell.angle_gamma   90.00
#
_symmetry.space_group_name_H-M   'P 1'
#
loop_
_entity.id
_entity.type
_entity.pdbx_description
1 polymer ?
#
loop_
_entity_poly.entity_id
_entity_poly.type
_entity_poly.pdbx_seq_one_letter_code
_entity_poly.pdbx_strand_id
1 'polypeptide(L)'
;SGMPIWGATPTQKGVARAMADRAKGVEAVINLGDNFYITGVMSDSDPRVNTTFKDVYKGTAVPWLIIAGNHDHLGNVSAQMSYTNKSKLWYFPALYYNKIYHKEDVSVEFVMLDTVELCGNNVDVQTGKLWDVIREL
;
A
#
# COMPACT_ATOMS: atom_id res chain seq x y z
N SER A 1 -0.05 17.01 8.79
CA SER A 1 -1.10 15.96 8.84
C SER A 1 -1.60 15.78 7.43
N GLY A 2 -1.57 14.57 6.86
CA GLY A 2 -2.20 14.34 5.55
C GLY A 2 -3.70 14.63 5.63
N MET A 3 -4.33 15.01 4.52
CA MET A 3 -5.75 15.31 4.49
C MET A 3 -6.57 14.12 5.01
N PRO A 4 -7.55 14.33 5.91
CA PRO A 4 -8.60 13.35 6.11
C PRO A 4 -9.43 13.36 4.80
N ILE A 5 -10.20 12.37 4.38
CA ILE A 5 -11.10 11.53 5.13
C ILE A 5 -11.49 10.43 4.14
N TRP A 6 -11.18 9.17 4.42
CA TRP A 6 -12.10 8.03 4.37
C TRP A 6 -11.38 6.90 5.10
N GLY A 7 -11.87 6.54 6.28
CA GLY A 7 -11.46 5.28 6.91
C GLY A 7 -11.89 4.11 6.03
N ALA A 8 -11.52 2.90 6.45
CA ALA A 8 -11.82 1.70 5.68
C ALA A 8 -13.30 1.56 5.28
N THR A 9 -13.54 1.37 3.98
CA THR A 9 -14.90 1.25 3.43
C THR A 9 -15.52 -0.12 3.75
N PRO A 10 -16.86 -0.25 3.74
CA PRO A 10 -17.53 -1.54 3.89
C PRO A 10 -17.05 -2.57 2.85
N THR A 11 -16.84 -2.13 1.61
CA THR A 11 -16.30 -2.97 0.52
C THR A 11 -14.90 -3.46 0.83
N GLN A 12 -14.01 -2.57 1.28
CA GLN A 12 -12.64 -2.94 1.68
C GLN A 12 -12.66 -3.98 2.81
N LYS A 13 -13.49 -3.77 3.84
CA LYS A 13 -13.67 -4.74 4.95
C LYS A 13 -14.27 -6.07 4.48
N GLY A 14 -15.13 -6.06 3.47
CA GLY A 14 -15.65 -7.28 2.81
C GLY A 14 -14.54 -8.09 2.16
N VAL A 15 -13.69 -7.42 1.36
CA VAL A 15 -12.52 -8.05 0.73
C VAL A 15 -11.54 -8.56 1.79
N ALA A 16 -11.24 -7.78 2.83
CA ALA A 16 -10.33 -8.18 3.89
C ALA A 16 -10.77 -9.44 4.63
N ARG A 17 -12.08 -9.62 4.85
CA ARG A 17 -12.63 -10.88 5.41
C ARG A 17 -12.42 -12.04 4.46
N ALA A 18 -12.74 -11.86 3.16
CA ALA A 18 -12.53 -12.91 2.17
C ALA A 18 -11.05 -13.31 2.04
N MET A 19 -10.12 -12.34 2.10
CA MET A 19 -8.69 -12.58 2.13
C MET A 19 -8.27 -13.39 3.37
N ALA A 20 -8.76 -13.04 4.55
CA ALA A 20 -8.46 -13.76 5.79
C ALA A 20 -8.90 -15.24 5.71
N ASP A 21 -10.08 -15.51 5.17
CA ASP A 21 -10.59 -16.89 4.97
C ASP A 21 -9.71 -17.71 4.02
N ARG A 22 -8.97 -17.04 3.12
CA ARG A 22 -8.13 -17.65 2.06
C ARG A 22 -6.64 -17.62 2.40
N ALA A 23 -6.25 -17.01 3.53
CA ALA A 23 -4.84 -16.83 3.90
C ALA A 23 -4.14 -18.14 4.31
N LYS A 24 -4.89 -19.24 4.53
CA LYS A 24 -4.30 -20.53 4.92
C LYS A 24 -3.43 -21.08 3.78
N GLY A 25 -2.14 -21.25 4.05
CA GLY A 25 -1.16 -21.74 3.08
C GLY A 25 -0.63 -20.66 2.13
N VAL A 26 -1.00 -19.39 2.34
CA VAL A 26 -0.41 -18.24 1.63
C VAL A 26 0.87 -17.84 2.34
N GLU A 27 1.94 -17.60 1.57
CA GLU A 27 3.25 -17.19 2.12
C GLU A 27 3.41 -15.67 2.21
N ALA A 28 2.76 -14.93 1.31
CA ALA A 28 2.77 -13.46 1.28
C ALA A 28 1.61 -12.91 0.45
N VAL A 29 1.31 -11.62 0.65
CA VAL A 29 0.47 -10.81 -0.22
C VAL A 29 1.37 -9.89 -1.04
N ILE A 30 1.08 -9.72 -2.34
CA ILE A 30 1.70 -8.70 -3.17
C ILE A 30 0.73 -7.54 -3.31
N ASN A 31 1.13 -6.37 -2.83
CA ASN A 31 0.33 -5.15 -2.91
C ASN A 31 0.88 -4.25 -4.02
N LEU A 32 0.05 -3.95 -5.02
CA LEU A 32 0.48 -3.43 -6.31
C LEU A 32 0.46 -1.89 -6.42
N GLY A 33 0.63 -1.20 -5.30
CA GLY A 33 0.61 0.26 -5.23
C GLY A 33 -0.74 0.86 -4.88
N ASP A 34 -0.79 2.19 -4.89
CA ASP A 34 -1.91 3.01 -4.43
C ASP A 34 -2.39 2.60 -3.03
N ASN A 35 -1.42 2.49 -2.13
CA ASN A 35 -1.60 1.97 -0.79
C ASN A 35 -2.49 2.90 0.04
N PHE A 36 -2.36 4.21 -0.17
CA PHE A 36 -3.10 5.24 0.56
C PHE A 36 -3.64 6.33 -0.36
N TYR A 37 -4.93 6.23 -0.70
CA TYR A 37 -5.64 7.31 -1.39
C TYR A 37 -5.91 8.51 -0.47
N ILE A 38 -6.02 9.74 -0.98
CA ILE A 38 -5.68 10.16 -2.35
C ILE A 38 -4.27 10.74 -2.48
N THR A 39 -3.55 10.99 -1.38
CA THR A 39 -2.26 11.70 -1.41
C THR A 39 -1.17 10.98 -0.60
N GLY A 40 -1.17 9.65 -0.60
CA GLY A 40 -0.19 8.86 0.15
C GLY A 40 -0.26 9.16 1.66
N VAL A 41 0.72 8.72 2.45
CA VAL A 41 0.89 9.11 3.86
C VAL A 41 1.94 10.20 4.03
N MET A 42 1.88 11.00 5.09
CA MET A 42 2.89 12.06 5.32
C MET A 42 4.06 11.61 6.21
N SER A 43 3.83 10.61 7.05
CA SER A 43 4.83 10.04 7.96
C SER A 43 4.55 8.55 8.19
N ASP A 44 5.54 7.84 8.73
CA ASP A 44 5.44 6.43 9.13
C ASP A 44 4.61 6.23 10.41
N SER A 45 4.03 7.32 10.92
CA SER A 45 3.12 7.41 12.06
C SER A 45 1.76 7.98 11.64
N ASP A 46 1.53 8.17 10.34
CA ASP A 46 0.25 8.65 9.81
C ASP A 46 -0.87 7.69 10.24
N PRO A 47 -1.94 8.18 10.90
CA PRO A 47 -3.02 7.34 11.39
C PRO A 47 -3.66 6.45 10.32
N ARG A 48 -3.57 6.83 9.04
CA ARG A 48 -4.10 6.03 7.93
C ARG A 48 -3.46 4.66 7.82
N VAL A 49 -2.19 4.51 8.18
CA VAL A 49 -1.56 3.19 8.23
C VAL A 49 -2.30 2.24 9.17
N ASN A 50 -2.84 2.76 10.28
CA ASN A 50 -3.68 1.97 11.16
C ASN A 50 -5.10 1.79 10.57
N THR A 51 -5.76 2.89 10.21
CA THR A 51 -7.20 2.89 9.90
C THR A 51 -7.56 2.27 8.54
N THR A 52 -6.63 2.22 7.59
CA THR A 52 -6.87 1.68 6.24
C THR A 52 -6.07 0.42 5.93
N PHE A 53 -5.05 0.08 6.73
CA PHE A 53 -4.28 -1.14 6.57
C PHE A 53 -4.35 -2.04 7.81
N LYS A 54 -3.70 -1.67 8.91
CA LYS A 54 -3.50 -2.56 10.07
C LYS A 54 -4.81 -3.08 10.65
N ASP A 55 -5.77 -2.21 10.89
CA ASP A 55 -7.04 -2.58 11.54
C ASP A 55 -7.97 -3.34 10.59
N VAL A 56 -7.80 -3.12 9.28
CA VAL A 56 -8.61 -3.72 8.21
C VAL A 56 -8.17 -5.15 7.93
N TYR A 57 -6.87 -5.35 7.73
CA TYR A 57 -6.30 -6.62 7.27
C TYR A 57 -5.72 -7.46 8.41
N LYS A 58 -6.08 -7.17 9.66
CA LYS A 58 -5.60 -7.91 10.87
C LYS A 58 -5.80 -9.44 10.82
N GLY A 59 -6.75 -9.93 10.03
CA GLY A 59 -6.98 -11.38 9.82
C GLY A 59 -6.04 -12.03 8.81
N THR A 60 -5.28 -11.24 8.04
CA THR A 60 -4.31 -11.70 7.04
C THR A 60 -2.89 -11.51 7.60
N ALA A 61 -2.46 -12.44 8.44
CA ALA A 61 -1.22 -12.35 9.21
C ALA A 61 0.01 -12.90 8.45
N VAL A 62 0.15 -12.53 7.18
CA VAL A 62 1.31 -12.87 6.32
C VAL A 62 2.03 -11.59 5.88
N PRO A 63 3.32 -11.63 5.51
CA PRO A 63 4.01 -10.46 4.98
C PRO A 63 3.34 -9.91 3.71
N TRP A 64 3.29 -8.59 3.60
CA TRP A 64 2.84 -7.86 2.41
C TRP A 64 4.06 -7.25 1.74
N LEU A 65 4.32 -7.68 0.50
CA LEU A 65 5.33 -7.11 -0.38
C LEU A 65 4.69 -5.89 -1.07
N ILE A 66 5.23 -4.70 -0.80
CA ILE A 66 4.60 -3.43 -1.19
C ILE A 66 5.43 -2.75 -2.27
N ILE A 67 4.76 -2.20 -3.28
CA ILE A 67 5.29 -1.12 -4.15
C ILE A 67 4.48 0.16 -3.95
N ALA A 68 4.98 1.29 -4.45
CA ALA A 68 4.24 2.55 -4.47
C ALA A 68 3.48 2.74 -5.80
N GLY A 69 2.28 3.31 -5.70
CA GLY A 69 1.52 3.82 -6.86
C GLY A 69 1.59 5.35 -6.98
N ASN A 70 0.90 5.90 -7.96
CA ASN A 70 0.87 7.34 -8.23
C ASN A 70 0.31 8.14 -7.05
N HIS A 71 -0.69 7.62 -6.33
CA HIS A 71 -1.24 8.31 -5.17
C HIS A 71 -0.27 8.32 -3.99
N ASP A 72 0.54 7.27 -3.83
CA ASP A 72 1.56 7.18 -2.77
C ASP A 72 2.66 8.24 -2.95
N HIS A 73 3.04 8.48 -4.21
CA HIS A 73 4.02 9.49 -4.62
C HIS A 73 3.52 10.94 -4.48
N LEU A 74 2.21 11.17 -4.30
CA LEU A 74 1.69 12.48 -3.89
C LEU A 74 1.94 12.76 -2.39
N GLY A 75 2.30 11.73 -1.63
CA GLY A 75 2.69 11.83 -0.22
C GLY A 75 4.18 11.56 -0.03
N ASN A 76 4.49 10.85 1.05
CA ASN A 76 5.85 10.49 1.43
C ASN A 76 6.06 8.97 1.30
N VAL A 77 6.59 8.52 0.16
CA VAL A 77 6.90 7.09 -0.06
C VAL A 77 8.00 6.61 0.89
N SER A 78 8.98 7.46 1.23
CA SER A 78 10.03 7.13 2.20
C SER A 78 9.49 6.84 3.61
N ALA A 79 8.36 7.45 3.98
CA ALA A 79 7.65 7.10 5.20
C ALA A 79 7.02 5.70 5.12
N GLN A 80 6.47 5.32 3.96
CA GLN A 80 5.97 3.96 3.75
C GLN A 80 7.10 2.93 3.82
N MET A 81 8.26 3.21 3.23
CA MET A 81 9.43 2.33 3.35
C MET A 81 9.91 2.24 4.81
N SER A 82 9.99 3.38 5.50
CA SER A 82 10.38 3.43 6.92
C SER A 82 9.43 2.63 7.83
N TYR A 83 8.16 2.52 7.47
CA TYR A 83 7.17 1.72 8.20
C TYR A 83 7.50 0.21 8.24
N THR A 84 8.34 -0.30 7.33
CA THR A 84 8.85 -1.69 7.43
C THR A 84 9.56 -1.96 8.75
N ASN A 85 10.20 -0.96 9.35
CA ASN A 85 10.85 -1.10 10.65
C ASN A 85 9.85 -1.22 11.81
N LYS A 86 8.57 -0.88 11.59
CA LYS A 86 7.51 -0.89 12.60
C LYS A 86 6.57 -2.10 12.50
N SER A 87 6.52 -2.77 11.36
CA SER A 87 5.60 -3.88 11.13
C SER A 87 6.24 -5.00 10.32
N LYS A 88 6.28 -6.21 10.90
CA LYS A 88 6.69 -7.43 10.19
C LYS A 88 5.75 -7.81 9.03
N LEU A 89 4.52 -7.27 9.04
CA LEU A 89 3.56 -7.48 7.96
C LEU A 89 3.81 -6.55 6.78
N TRP A 90 4.58 -5.47 6.92
CA TRP A 90 4.79 -4.48 5.87
C TRP A 90 6.22 -4.55 5.36
N TYR A 91 6.43 -5.10 4.17
CA TYR A 91 7.74 -5.24 3.57
C TYR A 91 7.87 -4.36 2.33
N PHE A 92 8.53 -3.20 2.51
CA PHE A 92 8.80 -2.20 1.49
C PHE A 92 10.22 -1.63 1.68
N PRO A 93 11.28 -2.42 1.40
CA PRO A 93 12.65 -2.07 1.76
C PRO A 93 13.28 -0.95 0.89
N ALA A 94 12.80 -0.79 -0.35
CA ALA A 94 13.28 0.18 -1.33
C ALA A 94 12.18 0.41 -2.39
N LEU A 95 12.28 1.49 -3.16
CA LEU A 95 11.32 1.81 -4.24
C LEU A 95 11.20 0.69 -5.27
N TYR A 96 12.32 0.05 -5.59
CA TYR A 96 12.39 -1.16 -6.40
C TYR A 96 13.26 -2.19 -5.69
N TYR A 97 12.84 -3.45 -5.72
CA TYR A 97 13.55 -4.55 -5.08
C TYR A 97 13.10 -5.88 -5.69
N ASN A 98 13.81 -6.96 -5.38
CA ASN A 98 13.36 -8.29 -5.71
C ASN A 98 13.06 -9.10 -4.45
N LYS A 99 12.15 -10.07 -4.57
CA LYS A 99 11.87 -11.05 -3.54
C LYS A 99 11.86 -12.45 -4.15
N ILE A 100 12.75 -13.30 -3.67
CA ILE A 100 12.86 -14.68 -4.12
C ILE A 100 12.20 -15.59 -3.10
N TYR A 101 11.35 -16.50 -3.58
CA TYR A 101 10.79 -17.62 -2.82
C TYR A 101 11.33 -18.91 -3.39
N HIS A 102 11.58 -19.87 -2.49
CA HIS A 102 12.08 -21.19 -2.82
C HIS A 102 11.11 -22.24 -2.32
N LYS A 103 10.79 -23.22 -3.16
CA LYS A 103 10.00 -24.39 -2.78
C LYS A 103 10.54 -25.60 -3.52
N GLU A 104 11.08 -26.54 -2.75
CA GLU A 104 11.80 -27.71 -3.29
C GLU A 104 12.89 -27.24 -4.27
N ASP A 105 12.91 -27.76 -5.50
CA ASP A 105 13.88 -27.41 -6.54
C ASP A 105 13.42 -26.22 -7.41
N VAL A 106 12.33 -25.54 -7.04
CA VAL A 106 11.79 -24.39 -7.77
C VAL A 106 12.07 -23.09 -7.03
N SER A 107 12.50 -22.08 -7.78
CA SER A 107 12.59 -20.70 -7.30
C SER A 107 11.68 -19.79 -8.12
N VAL A 108 11.07 -18.82 -7.45
CA VAL A 108 10.26 -17.77 -8.06
C VAL A 108 10.79 -16.43 -7.59
N GLU A 109 11.19 -15.59 -8.54
CA GLU A 109 11.61 -14.22 -8.27
C GLU A 109 10.51 -13.24 -8.65
N PHE A 110 10.10 -12.42 -7.68
CA PHE A 110 9.24 -11.27 -7.91
C PHE A 110 10.10 -10.03 -8.03
N VAL A 111 10.06 -9.39 -9.20
CA VAL A 111 10.70 -8.10 -9.45
C VAL A 111 9.67 -7.00 -9.18
N MET A 112 9.91 -6.23 -8.13
CA MET A 112 9.01 -5.19 -7.63
C MET A 112 9.52 -3.84 -8.16
N LEU A 113 8.73 -3.17 -8.99
CA LEU A 113 9.14 -1.96 -9.70
C LEU A 113 8.32 -0.75 -9.25
N ASP A 114 8.99 0.40 -9.18
CA ASP A 114 8.34 1.69 -9.07
C ASP A 114 8.16 2.29 -10.47
N THR A 115 6.95 2.23 -11.00
CA THR A 115 6.66 2.75 -12.34
C THR A 115 6.56 4.27 -12.37
N VAL A 116 6.34 4.92 -11.24
CA VAL A 116 6.24 6.38 -11.13
C VAL A 116 7.64 6.99 -11.20
N GLU A 117 8.62 6.40 -10.54
CA GLU A 117 10.03 6.79 -10.67
C GLU A 117 10.54 6.56 -12.11
N LEU A 118 10.14 5.47 -12.76
CA LEU A 118 10.57 5.13 -14.12
C LEU A 118 9.93 6.00 -15.21
N CYS A 119 8.64 6.27 -15.10
CA CYS A 119 7.83 6.85 -16.19
C CYS A 119 7.27 8.25 -15.87
N GLY A 120 7.48 8.75 -14.65
CA GLY A 120 6.85 9.95 -14.14
C GLY A 120 5.45 9.70 -13.57
N ASN A 121 5.02 10.61 -12.69
CA ASN A 121 3.71 10.52 -12.05
C ASN A 121 2.62 11.07 -12.99
N ASN A 122 1.84 10.18 -13.59
CA ASN A 122 0.66 10.55 -14.37
C ASN A 122 -0.51 10.78 -13.41
N VAL A 123 -0.58 11.98 -12.83
CA VAL A 123 -1.73 12.36 -12.00
C VAL A 123 -2.92 12.54 -12.93
N ASP A 124 -3.90 11.63 -12.84
CA ASP A 124 -5.14 11.74 -13.61
C ASP A 124 -5.76 13.12 -13.41
N VAL A 125 -6.15 13.76 -14.51
CA VAL A 125 -6.81 15.09 -14.59
C VAL A 125 -8.11 15.15 -13.77
N GLN A 126 -8.58 14.02 -13.20
CA GLN A 126 -9.64 13.96 -12.20
C GLN A 126 -9.26 14.60 -10.86
N THR A 127 -7.98 14.64 -10.49
CA THR A 127 -7.54 15.35 -9.27
C THR A 127 -7.89 16.82 -9.33
N GLY A 128 -7.78 17.49 -10.49
CA GLY A 128 -8.23 18.88 -10.65
C GLY A 128 -9.67 19.07 -10.18
N LYS A 129 -10.58 18.20 -10.62
CA LYS A 129 -12.01 18.24 -10.22
C LYS A 129 -12.25 17.93 -8.74
N LEU A 130 -11.49 16.99 -8.16
CA LEU A 130 -11.60 16.66 -6.74
C LEU A 130 -11.05 17.79 -5.84
N TRP A 131 -9.95 18.43 -6.26
CA TRP A 131 -9.37 19.59 -5.57
C TRP A 131 -10.27 20.81 -5.66
N ASP A 132 -10.96 21.01 -6.79
CA ASP A 132 -11.96 22.07 -6.92
C ASP A 132 -13.15 21.84 -5.96
N VAL A 133 -13.65 20.60 -5.85
CA VAL A 133 -14.71 20.23 -4.89
C VAL A 133 -14.27 20.40 -3.43
N ILE A 134 -13.01 20.11 -3.11
CA ILE A 134 -12.48 20.25 -1.74
C ILE A 134 -12.19 21.70 -1.37
N ARG A 135 -11.93 22.59 -2.34
CA ARG A 135 -11.75 24.04 -2.09
C ARG A 135 -13.06 24.79 -1.82
N GLU A 136 -14.19 24.21 -2.21
CA GLU A 136 -15.53 24.80 -2.02
C GLU A 136 -16.22 24.37 -0.72
N LEU A 137 -15.55 23.57 0.12
CA LEU A 137 -15.99 23.18 1.47
C LEU A 137 -15.18 23.89 2.56
#